data_AF-A0A383VVN3-F1
#
_entry.id   AF-A0A383VVN3-F1
#
_cell.length_a   1.000
_cell.length_b   1.000
_cell.length_c   1.000
_cell.angle_alpha   90.00
_cell.angle_beta   90.00
_cell.angle_gamma   90.00
#
_symmetry.space_group_name_H-M   'P 1'
#
loop_
_entity.id
_entity.type
_entity.pdbx_description
1 polymer ?
#
loop_
_entity_poly.entity_id
_entity_poly.type
_entity_poly.pdbx_seq_one_letter_code
_entity_poly.pdbx_strand_id
1 'polypeptide(L)'
;MEPLQPTATAFRHGLALELALQHLALSTDPRILCTAAQACKAWQQAVQQCSACNTVVVLGPTVSLQQACSFKRWLCKHSGLVKSFSASLQAGSGQDACHIEAVQALLQQVLEEAACMPAAATAAAAAAPWHGLHSLEMS
;
A
#
# COMPACT_ATOMS: atom_id res chain seq x y z
N MET A 1 6.16 39.08 -1.86
CA MET A 1 5.55 37.74 -1.74
C MET A 1 6.63 36.82 -1.23
N GLU A 2 6.62 36.55 0.08
CA GLU A 2 7.60 35.71 0.73
C GLU A 2 7.13 34.24 0.62
N PRO A 3 7.94 33.32 0.08
CA PRO A 3 7.55 31.92 0.02
C PRO A 3 7.56 31.36 1.44
N LEU A 4 6.40 30.88 1.91
CA LEU A 4 6.25 30.17 3.17
C LEU A 4 7.19 28.96 3.19
N GLN A 5 8.33 29.13 3.86
CA GLN A 5 9.30 28.07 4.09
C GLN A 5 8.62 26.94 4.86
N PRO A 6 8.73 25.67 4.42
CA PRO A 6 8.24 24.53 5.17
C PRO A 6 8.85 24.55 6.57
N THR A 7 8.02 24.57 7.61
CA THR A 7 8.49 24.59 8.99
C THR A 7 9.34 23.34 9.27
N ALA A 8 10.55 23.53 9.80
CA ALA A 8 11.54 22.48 10.02
C ALA A 8 11.03 21.29 10.87
N THR A 9 9.93 21.48 11.61
CA THR A 9 9.23 20.43 12.33
C THR A 9 8.53 19.44 11.41
N ALA A 10 7.92 19.86 10.30
CA ALA A 10 7.23 18.95 9.37
C ALA A 10 8.20 17.93 8.73
N PHE A 11 9.44 18.36 8.45
CA PHE A 11 10.47 17.50 7.87
C PHE A 11 10.94 16.40 8.83
N ARG A 12 11.04 16.70 10.13
CA ARG A 12 11.49 15.74 11.15
C ARG A 12 10.48 14.61 11.38
N HIS A 13 9.19 14.89 11.25
CA HIS A 13 8.14 13.88 11.42
C HIS A 13 8.13 12.87 10.27
N GLY A 14 8.37 13.30 9.02
CA GLY A 14 8.47 12.39 7.87
C GLY A 14 9.64 11.40 8.00
N LEU A 15 10.80 11.89 8.40
CA LEU A 15 12.00 11.07 8.60
C LEU A 15 11.84 10.03 9.73
N ALA A 16 11.18 10.41 10.83
CA ALA A 16 10.88 9.49 11.92
C ALA A 16 9.89 8.38 11.49
N LEU A 17 8.91 8.73 10.65
CA LEU A 17 7.95 7.77 10.09
C LEU A 17 8.63 6.78 9.14
N GLU A 18 9.49 7.27 8.24
CA GLU A 18 10.27 6.40 7.36
C GLU A 18 11.18 5.45 8.14
N LEU A 19 11.86 5.93 9.19
CA LEU A 19 12.70 5.10 10.05
C LEU A 19 11.88 4.04 10.81
N ALA A 20 10.69 4.40 11.29
CA ALA A 20 9.78 3.44 11.91
C ALA A 20 9.34 2.37 10.91
N LEU A 21 8.99 2.76 9.67
CA LEU A 21 8.57 1.85 8.62
C LEU A 21 9.72 0.97 8.07
N GLN A 22 10.97 1.41 8.21
CA GLN A 22 12.15 0.59 7.90
C GLN A 22 12.39 -0.51 8.95
N HIS A 23 11.75 -0.44 10.12
CA HIS A 23 11.89 -1.48 11.13
C HIS A 23 11.15 -2.75 10.70
N LEU A 24 11.87 -3.87 10.58
CA LEU A 24 11.37 -5.15 10.08
C LEU A 24 10.07 -5.60 10.76
N ALA A 25 9.96 -5.41 12.08
CA ALA A 25 8.76 -5.80 12.83
C ALA A 25 7.48 -5.08 12.37
N LEU A 26 7.60 -3.86 11.84
CA LEU A 26 6.47 -3.04 11.36
C LEU A 26 6.21 -3.27 9.87
N SER A 27 7.25 -3.52 9.06
CA SER A 27 7.10 -3.76 7.62
C SER A 27 6.65 -5.18 7.27
N THR A 28 6.84 -6.15 8.17
CA THR A 28 6.48 -7.56 7.89
C THR A 28 5.01 -7.85 8.12
N ASP A 29 4.31 -7.10 8.99
CA ASP A 29 2.88 -7.30 9.23
C ASP A 29 2.04 -6.35 8.36
N PRO A 30 1.36 -6.85 7.31
CA PRO A 30 0.51 -6.02 6.47
C PRO A 30 -0.64 -5.37 7.23
N ARG A 31 -1.08 -5.93 8.37
CA ARG A 31 -2.14 -5.33 9.20
C ARG A 31 -1.64 -4.05 9.85
N ILE A 32 -0.42 -4.05 10.38
CA ILE A 32 0.19 -2.87 10.99
C ILE A 32 0.34 -1.76 9.94
N LEU A 33 0.83 -2.09 8.75
CA LEU A 33 0.93 -1.12 7.65
C LEU A 33 -0.44 -0.59 7.21
N CYS A 34 -1.47 -1.43 7.17
CA CYS A 34 -2.83 -0.99 6.85
C CYS A 34 -3.38 -0.06 7.93
N THR A 35 -3.22 -0.39 9.21
CA THR A 35 -3.66 0.45 10.33
C THR A 35 -2.90 1.78 10.34
N ALA A 36 -1.59 1.75 10.08
CA ALA A 36 -0.77 2.95 9.97
C ALA A 36 -1.27 3.84 8.80
N ALA A 37 -1.45 3.26 7.62
CA ALA A 37 -1.96 3.99 6.45
C ALA A 37 -3.36 4.58 6.67
N GLN A 38 -4.18 3.98 7.54
CA GLN A 38 -5.51 4.50 7.89
C GLN A 38 -5.47 5.55 9.02
N ALA A 39 -4.39 5.62 9.80
CA ALA A 39 -4.31 6.50 10.98
C ALA A 39 -4.28 7.99 10.60
N CYS A 40 -3.45 8.37 9.61
CA CYS A 40 -3.45 9.73 9.08
C CYS A 40 -2.78 9.81 7.69
N LYS A 41 -2.99 10.93 6.99
CA LYS A 41 -2.41 11.20 5.66
C LYS A 41 -0.87 11.09 5.63
N ALA A 42 -0.21 11.53 6.70
CA ALA A 42 1.25 11.48 6.77
C ALA A 42 1.77 10.03 6.82
N TRP A 43 1.13 9.16 7.62
CA TRP A 43 1.43 7.73 7.63
C TRP A 43 1.09 7.06 6.29
N GLN A 44 -0.04 7.43 5.67
CA GLN A 44 -0.38 6.91 4.35
C GLN A 44 0.71 7.22 3.32
N GLN A 45 1.18 8.47 3.27
CA GLN A 45 2.26 8.87 2.38
C GLN A 45 3.58 8.17 2.71
N ALA A 46 3.93 8.08 4.00
CA ALA A 46 5.14 7.39 4.43
C ALA A 46 5.11 5.90 4.06
N VAL A 47 3.98 5.20 4.24
CA VAL A 47 3.81 3.80 3.83
C VAL A 47 3.91 3.64 2.31
N GLN A 48 3.39 4.60 1.52
CA GLN A 48 3.51 4.59 0.05
C GLN A 48 4.92 4.88 -0.45
N GLN A 49 5.69 5.73 0.24
CA GLN A 49 7.05 6.12 -0.14
C GLN A 49 8.13 5.16 0.39
N CYS A 50 7.80 4.40 1.43
CA CYS A 50 8.67 3.43 2.07
C CYS A 50 9.01 2.28 1.12
N SER A 51 10.24 2.30 0.59
CA SER A 51 10.78 1.22 -0.26
C SER A 51 11.00 -0.09 0.50
N ALA A 52 11.12 -0.02 1.82
CA ALA A 52 11.23 -1.16 2.74
C ALA A 52 9.88 -1.84 3.02
N CYS A 53 8.77 -1.18 2.68
CA CYS A 53 7.41 -1.69 2.85
C CYS A 53 7.04 -2.69 1.74
N ASN A 54 8.04 -3.45 1.26
CA ASN A 54 7.84 -4.66 0.49
C ASN A 54 7.08 -5.63 1.38
N THR A 55 5.74 -5.56 1.35
CA THR A 55 4.90 -6.58 1.97
C THR A 55 5.14 -7.88 1.22
N VAL A 56 6.09 -8.66 1.71
CA VAL A 56 6.20 -10.07 1.38
C VAL A 56 4.99 -10.74 2.02
N VAL A 57 3.89 -10.79 1.29
CA VAL A 57 2.68 -11.47 1.75
C VAL A 57 2.92 -12.97 1.60
N VAL A 58 3.38 -13.60 2.67
CA VAL A 58 3.50 -15.05 2.73
C VAL A 58 2.10 -15.63 2.96
N LEU A 59 1.52 -16.16 1.89
CA LEU A 59 0.35 -17.02 2.00
C LEU A 59 0.80 -18.34 2.62
N GLY A 60 0.18 -18.71 3.74
CA GLY A 60 0.45 -19.99 4.40
C GLY A 60 0.05 -21.19 3.53
N PRO A 61 0.52 -22.40 3.87
CA PRO A 61 0.30 -23.60 3.06
C PRO A 61 -1.18 -23.97 2.89
N THR A 62 -2.05 -23.48 3.77
CA THR A 62 -3.49 -23.78 3.79
C THR A 62 -4.35 -22.55 3.46
N VAL A 63 -3.99 -21.81 2.41
CA VAL A 63 -4.82 -20.69 1.95
C VAL A 63 -6.04 -21.20 1.21
N SER A 64 -7.22 -20.82 1.68
CA SER A 64 -8.48 -21.09 1.01
C SER A 64 -8.67 -20.16 -0.21
N LEU A 65 -9.43 -20.62 -1.21
CA LEU A 65 -9.82 -19.81 -2.36
C LEU A 65 -10.53 -18.50 -1.93
N GLN A 66 -11.34 -18.54 -0.87
CA GLN A 66 -12.01 -17.33 -0.33
C GLN A 66 -11.01 -16.30 0.19
N GLN A 67 -9.94 -16.72 0.85
CA GLN A 67 -8.86 -15.84 1.28
C GLN A 67 -8.10 -15.27 0.09
N ALA A 68 -7.81 -16.08 -0.93
CA ALA A 68 -7.19 -15.61 -2.17
C ALA A 68 -8.05 -14.56 -2.88
N CYS A 69 -9.36 -14.77 -3.01
CA CYS A 69 -10.30 -13.80 -3.58
C CYS A 69 -10.41 -12.51 -2.74
N SER A 70 -10.35 -12.63 -1.42
CA SER A 70 -10.36 -11.46 -0.53
C SER A 70 -9.05 -10.68 -0.62
N PHE A 71 -7.93 -11.39 -0.72
CA PHE A 71 -6.62 -10.82 -0.97
C PHE A 71 -6.56 -10.11 -2.33
N LYS A 72 -7.09 -10.72 -3.40
CA LYS A 72 -7.27 -10.06 -4.71
C LYS A 72 -7.96 -8.71 -4.57
N ARG A 73 -9.15 -8.68 -3.95
CA ARG A 73 -9.92 -7.43 -3.75
C ARG A 73 -9.16 -6.40 -2.94
N TRP A 74 -8.41 -6.82 -1.93
CA TRP A 74 -7.56 -5.94 -1.15
C TRP A 74 -6.41 -5.39 -2.02
N LEU A 75 -5.71 -6.25 -2.77
CA LEU A 75 -4.58 -5.85 -3.60
C LEU A 75 -5.00 -4.88 -4.70
N CYS A 76 -6.18 -5.06 -5.32
CA CYS A 76 -6.70 -4.09 -6.28
C CYS A 76 -6.93 -2.69 -5.66
N LYS A 77 -7.29 -2.61 -4.38
CA LYS A 77 -7.47 -1.33 -3.66
C LYS A 77 -6.15 -0.73 -3.18
N HIS A 78 -5.13 -1.55 -3.02
CA HIS A 78 -3.87 -1.22 -2.38
C HIS A 78 -2.65 -1.54 -3.26
N SER A 79 -2.83 -1.54 -4.60
CA SER A 79 -1.80 -1.98 -5.55
C SER A 79 -0.51 -1.15 -5.44
N GLY A 80 -0.64 0.14 -5.18
CA GLY A 80 0.49 1.04 -4.93
C GLY A 80 1.29 0.77 -3.64
N LEU A 81 0.85 -0.17 -2.80
CA LEU A 81 1.55 -0.56 -1.57
C LEU A 81 2.36 -1.85 -1.73
N VAL A 82 2.08 -2.67 -2.75
CA VAL A 82 2.70 -3.98 -2.91
C VAL A 82 3.71 -3.94 -4.06
N LYS A 83 4.99 -3.96 -3.71
CA LYS A 83 6.08 -3.94 -4.69
C LYS A 83 6.54 -5.33 -5.12
N SER A 84 6.50 -6.30 -4.22
CA SER A 84 6.77 -7.71 -4.51
C SER A 84 5.85 -8.60 -3.68
N PHE A 85 5.57 -9.79 -4.22
CA PHE A 85 4.70 -10.78 -3.60
C PHE A 85 5.35 -12.15 -3.78
N SER A 86 5.30 -12.98 -2.73
CA SER A 86 5.79 -14.36 -2.80
C SER A 86 4.80 -15.28 -2.10
N ALA A 87 4.20 -16.21 -2.85
CA ALA A 87 3.38 -17.27 -2.30
C ALA A 87 4.21 -18.54 -2.13
N SER A 88 4.16 -19.13 -0.94
CA SER A 88 4.67 -20.49 -0.70
C SER A 88 3.48 -21.41 -0.50
N LEU A 89 3.00 -21.99 -1.60
CA LEU A 89 1.94 -23.00 -1.56
C LEU A 89 2.60 -24.37 -1.45
N GLN A 90 2.30 -25.13 -0.41
CA GLN A 90 2.77 -26.52 -0.31
C GLN A 90 1.76 -27.45 -0.97
N ALA A 91 2.21 -28.21 -1.96
CA ALA A 91 1.38 -29.23 -2.62
C ALA A 91 1.04 -30.36 -1.64
N GLY A 92 -0.20 -30.39 -1.17
CA GLY A 92 -0.79 -31.57 -0.54
C GLY A 92 -1.17 -32.64 -1.57
N SER A 93 -1.61 -33.82 -1.13
CA SER A 93 -1.90 -34.94 -2.01
C SER A 93 -3.17 -34.72 -2.86
N GLY A 94 -3.04 -34.84 -4.18
CA GLY A 94 -4.13 -35.08 -5.15
C GLY A 94 -5.14 -33.93 -5.33
N GLN A 95 -6.04 -33.76 -4.36
CA GLN A 95 -7.14 -32.78 -4.44
C GLN A 95 -6.66 -31.34 -4.17
N ASP A 96 -5.57 -31.20 -3.41
CA ASP A 96 -4.95 -29.92 -3.11
C ASP A 96 -4.22 -29.32 -4.32
N ALA A 97 -3.81 -30.14 -5.29
CA ALA A 97 -3.08 -29.68 -6.47
C ALA A 97 -3.90 -28.74 -7.35
N CYS A 98 -5.15 -29.09 -7.69
CA CYS A 98 -6.04 -28.23 -8.47
C CYS A 98 -6.39 -26.94 -7.73
N HIS A 99 -6.56 -26.99 -6.40
CA HIS A 99 -6.81 -25.80 -5.60
C HIS A 99 -5.60 -24.86 -5.61
N ILE A 100 -4.40 -25.40 -5.43
CA ILE A 100 -3.15 -24.63 -5.42
C ILE A 100 -2.93 -23.96 -6.77
N GLU A 101 -3.14 -24.68 -7.87
CA GLU A 101 -3.04 -24.14 -9.22
C GLU A 101 -4.03 -23.00 -9.44
N ALA A 102 -5.30 -23.16 -9.02
CA ALA A 102 -6.30 -22.11 -9.11
C ALA A 102 -5.93 -20.85 -8.30
N VAL A 103 -5.42 -21.03 -7.07
CA VAL A 103 -4.95 -19.92 -6.24
C VAL A 103 -3.73 -19.24 -6.87
N GLN A 104 -2.78 -20.03 -7.38
CA GLN A 104 -1.58 -19.51 -8.02
C GLN A 104 -1.90 -18.71 -9.29
N ALA A 105 -2.76 -19.22 -10.16
CA ALA A 105 -3.22 -18.53 -11.35
C ALA A 105 -3.95 -17.22 -11.01
N LEU A 106 -4.82 -17.25 -9.98
CA LEU A 106 -5.52 -16.06 -9.52
C LEU A 106 -4.55 -15.00 -8.97
N LEU A 107 -3.51 -15.41 -8.25
CA LEU A 107 -2.48 -14.49 -7.74
C LEU A 107 -1.62 -13.89 -8.85
N GLN A 108 -1.21 -14.68 -9.83
CA GLN A 108 -0.47 -14.19 -11.00
C GLN A 108 -1.29 -13.16 -11.78
N GLN A 109 -2.56 -13.47 -12.07
CA GLN A 109 -3.44 -12.54 -12.77
C GLN A 109 -3.53 -11.19 -12.05
N VAL A 110 -3.64 -11.20 -10.73
CA VAL A 110 -3.75 -9.97 -9.93
C VAL A 110 -2.46 -9.16 -9.98
N LEU A 111 -1.30 -9.82 -10.01
CA LEU A 111 -0.01 -9.14 -10.13
C LEU A 111 0.14 -8.47 -11.51
N GLU A 112 -0.30 -9.15 -12.57
CA GLU A 112 -0.29 -8.58 -13.92
C GLU A 112 -1.26 -7.39 -14.02
N GLU A 113 -2.47 -7.52 -13.47
CA GLU A 113 -3.44 -6.43 -13.39
C GLU A 113 -2.89 -5.24 -12.60
N ALA A 114 -2.21 -5.49 -11.48
CA ALA A 114 -1.61 -4.44 -10.65
C ALA A 114 -0.42 -3.76 -11.32
N ALA A 115 0.42 -4.51 -12.05
CA ALA A 115 1.55 -3.97 -12.81
C ALA A 115 1.10 -3.12 -14.00
N CYS A 116 -0.06 -3.44 -14.59
CA CYS A 116 -0.62 -2.71 -15.73
C CYS A 116 -1.34 -1.40 -15.31
N MET A 117 -1.65 -1.22 -14.02
CA MET A 117 -2.21 0.04 -13.54
C MET A 117 -1.15 1.14 -13.53
N PRO A 118 -1.29 2.22 -14.32
CA PRO A 118 -0.34 3.32 -14.28
C PRO A 118 -0.40 3.99 -12.91
N ALA A 119 0.76 4.10 -12.25
CA ALA A 119 0.97 4.77 -10.97
C ALA A 119 0.60 6.28 -10.97
N ALA A 120 0.05 6.79 -12.08
CA ALA A 120 -0.14 8.20 -12.37
C ALA A 120 -1.36 8.85 -11.68
N ALA A 121 -2.29 8.09 -11.09
CA ALA A 121 -3.53 8.67 -10.58
C ALA A 121 -3.46 9.22 -9.13
N THR A 122 -2.44 8.88 -8.35
CA THR A 122 -2.36 9.31 -6.93
C THR A 122 -1.53 10.58 -6.69
N ALA A 123 -0.80 11.06 -7.70
CA ALA A 123 -0.05 12.33 -7.60
C ALA A 123 -0.91 13.57 -7.91
N ALA A 124 -2.02 13.43 -8.65
CA ALA A 124 -2.82 14.57 -9.12
C ALA A 124 -3.74 15.18 -8.05
N ALA A 125 -4.03 14.48 -6.94
CA ALA A 125 -4.83 15.05 -5.84
C ALA A 125 -4.03 15.97 -4.91
N ALA A 126 -2.70 16.07 -5.08
CA ALA A 126 -1.84 16.99 -4.33
C ALA A 126 -1.63 18.34 -5.02
N ALA A 127 -2.10 18.50 -6.26
CA ALA A 127 -1.95 19.71 -7.06
C ALA A 127 -3.32 20.34 -7.37
N ALA A 128 -4.16 20.52 -6.35
CA ALA A 128 -5.20 21.55 -6.41
C ALA A 128 -4.58 22.85 -5.86
N PRO A 129 -4.20 23.83 -6.71
CA PRO A 129 -3.88 25.15 -6.22
C PRO A 129 -5.15 25.73 -5.59
N TRP A 130 -5.06 26.07 -4.31
CA TRP A 130 -6.09 26.79 -3.56
C TRP A 130 -6.16 28.23 -4.10
N HIS A 131 -6.64 28.40 -5.33
CA HIS A 131 -7.00 29.71 -5.87
C HIS A 131 -8.52 29.73 -6.05
N GLY A 132 -9.20 30.16 -4.98
CA GLY A 132 -10.61 30.53 -5.07
C GLY A 132 -11.44 30.14 -3.84
N LEU A 133 -11.39 30.97 -2.80
CA LEU A 133 -12.56 31.37 -2.01
C LEU A 133 -12.20 32.72 -1.36
N HIS A 134 -12.39 33.82 -2.08
CA HIS A 134 -13.53 34.74 -1.98
C HIS A 134 -13.56 35.56 -0.68
N SER A 135 -13.35 36.87 -0.89
CA SER A 135 -13.78 38.03 -0.11
C SER A 135 -14.75 37.77 1.04
N LEU A 136 -14.43 38.34 2.20
CA LEU A 136 -15.39 39.12 2.96
C LEU A 136 -14.71 40.39 3.48
N GLU A 137 -14.87 41.44 2.66
CA GLU A 137 -14.89 42.83 3.06
C GLU A 137 -16.12 43.05 3.96
N MET A 138 -15.99 43.77 5.09
CA MET A 138 -17.05 44.64 5.62
C MET A 138 -16.54 45.46 6.83
N SER A 139 -16.44 46.77 6.55
CA SER A 139 -16.66 47.96 7.39
C SER A 139 -15.94 48.14 8.73
#